data_AF-A0A0U3ICX4-F1
#
_entry.id   AF-A0A0U3ICX4-F1
#
_cell.length_a   1.000
_cell.length_b   1.000
_cell.length_c   1.000
_cell.angle_alpha   90.00
_cell.angle_beta   90.00
_cell.angle_gamma   90.00
#
_symmetry.space_group_name_H-M   'P 1'
#
loop_
_entity.id
_entity.type
_entity.pdbx_description
1 polymer ?
#
loop_
_entity_poly.entity_id
_entity_poly.type
_entity_poly.pdbx_seq_one_letter_code
_entity_poly.pdbx_strand_id
1 'polypeptide(L)'
;MLLGLAGVATGVQAQEEFVVSYDGFYDRLKVIEKGEFEFARVNFYLVDIATLAPCGIKSGKIVTETSEQPLNYTQEAQLLLPFSEKLDKDKAVIVVEPLDPQHDCQIKFQIESAYFTNTHLTKQRLYQLHHEFDELLSDLSGFFVSKLMSFLLPEQKGVKVTFASEPNLLAPGVTCEKQVCQFKVTDDWENDTARFNTLSEVVTVTPWIEK
;
A
#
# COMPACT_ATOMS: atom_id res chain seq x y z
N MET A 1 8.87 -25.83 62.34
CA MET A 1 8.04 -25.50 61.16
C MET A 1 8.66 -24.29 60.48
N LEU A 2 9.40 -24.49 59.39
CA LEU A 2 9.92 -23.42 58.55
C LEU A 2 9.05 -23.38 57.29
N LEU A 3 8.19 -22.37 57.18
CA LEU A 3 7.38 -22.08 55.99
C LEU A 3 8.27 -21.36 54.97
N GLY A 4 8.62 -22.07 53.89
CA GLY A 4 9.30 -21.49 52.73
C GLY A 4 8.31 -20.68 51.89
N LEU A 5 8.60 -19.39 51.71
CA LEU A 5 7.91 -18.50 50.76
C LEU A 5 8.42 -18.81 49.35
N ALA A 6 7.56 -19.39 48.51
CA ALA A 6 7.80 -19.50 47.07
C ALA A 6 7.35 -18.19 46.41
N GLY A 7 8.31 -17.38 45.96
CA GLY A 7 8.05 -16.21 45.12
C GLY A 7 7.78 -16.65 43.68
N VAL A 8 6.60 -16.35 43.15
CA VAL A 8 6.26 -16.54 41.75
C VAL A 8 6.84 -15.35 40.98
N ALA A 9 7.92 -15.59 40.23
CA ALA A 9 8.44 -14.60 39.29
C ALA A 9 7.51 -14.57 38.06
N THR A 10 6.64 -13.56 37.98
CA THR A 10 5.92 -13.26 36.75
C THR A 10 6.90 -12.65 35.76
N GLY A 11 7.34 -13.43 34.78
CA GLY A 11 8.07 -12.90 33.62
C GLY A 11 7.13 -12.02 32.81
N VAL A 12 7.47 -10.74 32.69
CA VAL A 12 6.87 -9.86 31.68
C VAL A 12 7.39 -10.36 30.34
N GLN A 13 6.55 -11.00 29.52
CA GLN A 13 6.93 -11.27 28.14
C GLN A 13 7.05 -9.91 27.45
N ALA A 14 8.26 -9.57 27.02
CA ALA A 14 8.50 -8.41 26.18
C ALA A 14 7.71 -8.62 24.88
N GLN A 15 6.84 -7.66 24.57
CA GLN A 15 6.13 -7.60 23.30
C GLN A 15 7.19 -7.35 22.21
N GLU A 16 7.28 -8.23 21.20
CA GLU A 16 8.29 -8.07 20.14
C GLU A 16 7.87 -6.91 19.24
N GLU A 17 8.60 -5.80 19.34
CA GLU A 17 8.36 -4.62 18.50
C GLU A 17 8.86 -4.89 17.07
N PHE A 18 8.07 -4.46 16.09
CA PHE A 18 8.50 -4.43 14.71
C PHE A 18 9.34 -3.17 14.47
N VAL A 19 10.63 -3.35 14.15
CA VAL A 19 11.58 -2.25 13.91
C VAL A 19 12.13 -2.33 12.49
N VAL A 20 12.02 -1.24 11.74
CA VAL A 20 12.49 -1.15 10.36
C VAL A 20 13.11 0.22 10.07
N SER A 21 14.14 0.26 9.24
CA SER A 21 14.76 1.50 8.81
C SER A 21 13.84 2.34 7.92
N TYR A 22 13.85 3.66 8.11
CA TYR A 22 13.05 4.60 7.32
C TYR A 22 13.57 4.77 5.88
N ASP A 23 14.85 4.51 5.61
CA ASP A 23 15.48 4.69 4.29
C ASP A 23 14.74 3.93 3.17
N GLY A 24 14.33 2.69 3.43
CA GLY A 24 13.58 1.88 2.50
C GLY A 24 12.25 2.53 2.10
N PHE A 25 11.56 3.18 3.04
CA PHE A 25 10.32 3.92 2.76
C PHE A 25 10.61 5.23 2.02
N TYR A 26 11.62 5.97 2.47
CA TYR A 26 12.04 7.23 1.85
C TYR A 26 12.36 7.05 0.37
N ASP A 27 13.08 5.99 -0.01
CA ASP A 27 13.40 5.70 -1.41
C ASP A 27 12.15 5.55 -2.28
N ARG A 28 11.10 4.89 -1.78
CA ARG A 28 9.84 4.71 -2.52
C ARG A 28 9.02 6.00 -2.55
N LEU A 29 8.95 6.71 -1.43
CA LEU A 29 8.31 8.03 -1.37
C LEU A 29 8.99 9.02 -2.32
N LYS A 30 10.33 8.98 -2.43
CA LYS A 30 11.09 9.82 -3.35
C LYS A 30 10.77 9.58 -4.82
N VAL A 31 10.43 8.35 -5.21
CA VAL A 31 9.97 8.04 -6.56
C VAL A 31 8.63 8.74 -6.82
N ILE A 32 7.68 8.62 -5.90
CA ILE A 32 6.37 9.30 -6.01
C ILE A 32 6.53 10.81 -6.11
N GLU A 33 7.36 11.40 -5.24
CA GLU A 33 7.55 12.86 -5.16
C GLU A 33 8.30 13.45 -6.36
N LYS A 34 9.01 12.62 -7.12
CA LYS A 34 9.72 13.03 -8.34
C LYS A 34 8.97 12.73 -9.63
N GLY A 35 8.03 11.79 -9.60
CA GLY A 35 7.23 11.41 -10.75
C GLY A 35 6.01 12.32 -10.94
N GLU A 36 5.44 12.26 -12.13
CA GLU A 36 4.25 13.03 -12.51
C GLU A 36 3.00 12.14 -12.40
N PHE A 37 2.62 11.77 -11.17
CA PHE A 37 1.47 10.89 -10.91
C PHE A 37 0.27 11.68 -10.37
N GLU A 38 -0.84 11.76 -11.13
CA GLU A 38 -2.07 12.41 -10.64
C GLU A 38 -2.71 11.56 -9.53
N PHE A 39 -2.84 10.25 -9.76
CA PHE A 39 -3.56 9.33 -8.87
C PHE A 39 -2.67 8.24 -8.28
N ALA A 40 -1.73 7.67 -9.04
CA ALA A 40 -0.96 6.52 -8.56
C ALA A 40 -0.07 6.87 -7.36
N ARG A 41 -0.11 6.04 -6.31
CA ARG A 41 0.70 6.17 -5.10
C ARG A 41 1.23 4.81 -4.68
N VAL A 42 2.23 4.85 -3.78
CA VAL A 42 2.69 3.68 -3.02
C VAL A 42 2.29 3.86 -1.56
N ASN A 43 1.62 2.85 -1.02
CA ASN A 43 1.19 2.80 0.37
C ASN A 43 1.87 1.63 1.10
N PHE A 44 2.02 1.81 2.41
CA PHE A 44 2.75 0.89 3.28
C PHE A 44 1.79 0.32 4.31
N TYR A 45 1.61 -1.00 4.32
CA TYR A 45 0.70 -1.66 5.24
C TYR A 45 1.47 -2.62 6.13
N LEU A 46 1.05 -2.72 7.39
CA LEU A 46 1.46 -3.81 8.25
C LEU A 46 0.44 -4.94 8.15
N VAL A 47 0.86 -6.12 7.69
CA VAL A 47 -0.01 -7.28 7.49
C VAL A 47 0.55 -8.52 8.13
N ASP A 48 -0.33 -9.43 8.53
CA ASP A 48 0.06 -10.75 9.01
C ASP A 48 0.66 -11.58 7.86
N ILE A 49 1.79 -12.26 8.14
CA ILE A 49 2.54 -13.01 7.12
C ILE A 49 1.73 -14.18 6.55
N ALA A 50 0.90 -14.85 7.37
CA ALA A 50 0.17 -16.04 6.96
C ALA A 50 -1.11 -15.71 6.18
N THR A 51 -1.83 -14.67 6.62
CA THR A 51 -3.19 -14.36 6.14
C THR A 51 -3.24 -13.13 5.23
N LEU A 52 -2.21 -12.28 5.26
CA LEU A 52 -2.19 -10.95 4.62
C LEU A 52 -3.27 -9.98 5.12
N ALA A 53 -3.94 -10.30 6.23
CA ALA A 53 -4.88 -9.41 6.88
C ALA A 53 -4.13 -8.25 7.57
N PRO A 54 -4.72 -7.05 7.69
CA PRO A 54 -4.14 -5.95 8.45
C PRO A 54 -3.78 -6.36 9.89
N CYS A 55 -2.56 -6.05 10.31
CA CYS A 55 -2.15 -6.21 11.69
C CYS A 55 -2.70 -5.06 12.55
N GLY A 56 -3.41 -5.38 13.64
CA GLY A 56 -3.78 -4.36 14.61
C GLY A 56 -2.53 -3.68 15.17
N ILE A 57 -2.50 -2.34 15.20
CA ILE A 57 -1.38 -1.55 15.73
C ILE A 57 -1.78 -0.96 17.08
N LYS A 58 -1.03 -1.31 18.14
CA LYS A 58 -1.22 -0.76 19.49
C LYS A 58 -0.58 0.61 19.62
N SER A 59 0.66 0.74 19.15
CA SER A 59 1.39 2.00 19.14
C SER A 59 2.41 2.02 18.00
N GLY A 60 2.83 3.21 17.60
CA GLY A 60 3.85 3.37 16.57
C GLY A 60 4.60 4.69 16.74
N LYS A 61 5.89 4.68 16.42
CA LYS A 61 6.78 5.83 16.53
C LYS A 61 7.84 5.85 15.44
N ILE A 62 8.31 7.05 15.14
CA ILE A 62 9.48 7.30 14.31
C ILE A 62 10.57 7.81 15.25
N VAL A 63 11.68 7.09 15.33
CA VAL A 63 12.78 7.34 16.26
C VAL A 63 14.03 7.70 15.49
N THR A 64 14.71 8.77 15.88
CA THR A 64 16.08 9.10 15.46
C THR A 64 17.01 9.01 16.68
N GLU A 65 18.31 9.25 16.50
CA GLU A 65 19.24 9.36 17.63
C GLU A 65 18.87 10.46 18.64
N THR A 66 18.12 11.48 18.21
CA THR A 66 17.88 12.70 19.00
C THR A 66 16.41 13.04 19.24
N SER A 67 15.49 12.29 18.62
CA SER A 67 14.06 12.59 18.69
C SER A 67 13.19 11.34 18.56
N GLU A 68 11.99 11.43 19.12
CA GLU A 68 10.92 10.46 18.95
C GLU A 68 9.64 11.22 18.63
N GLN A 69 8.89 10.75 17.62
CA GLN A 69 7.60 11.32 17.25
C GLN A 69 6.58 10.21 16.97
N PRO A 70 5.28 10.44 17.21
CA PRO A 70 4.25 9.43 16.96
C PRO A 70 4.15 9.11 15.46
N LEU A 71 3.94 7.83 15.14
CA LEU A 71 3.60 7.38 13.80
C LEU A 71 2.09 7.49 13.61
N ASN A 72 1.67 8.11 12.51
CA ASN A 72 0.27 8.12 12.11
C ASN A 72 -0.05 6.84 11.31
N TYR A 73 -1.21 6.26 11.56
CA TYR A 73 -1.68 5.07 10.85
C TYR A 73 -3.21 4.98 10.79
N THR A 74 -3.73 4.19 9.85
CA THR A 74 -5.18 3.94 9.70
C THR A 74 -5.63 2.67 10.42
N GLN A 75 -6.94 2.40 10.45
CA GLN A 75 -7.51 1.18 11.03
C GLN A 75 -7.13 -0.08 10.22
N GLU A 76 -6.86 0.09 8.93
CA GLU A 76 -6.39 -0.93 7.99
C GLU A 76 -4.86 -1.13 8.06
N ALA A 77 -4.22 -0.61 9.11
CA ALA A 77 -2.79 -0.70 9.36
C ALA A 77 -1.92 -0.07 8.26
N GLN A 78 -2.45 0.93 7.55
CA GLN A 78 -1.64 1.76 6.66
C GLN A 78 -0.76 2.70 7.47
N LEU A 79 0.54 2.69 7.25
CA LEU A 79 1.48 3.62 7.87
C LEU A 79 1.52 4.92 7.05
N LEU A 80 1.19 6.04 7.70
CA LEU A 80 1.16 7.36 7.08
C LEU A 80 2.51 8.06 7.32
N LEU A 81 3.50 7.67 6.51
CA LEU A 81 4.86 8.17 6.62
C LEU A 81 5.04 9.49 5.86
N PRO A 82 5.69 10.50 6.46
CA PRO A 82 6.01 11.74 5.76
C PRO A 82 7.13 11.49 4.75
N PHE A 83 7.18 12.25 3.66
CA PHE A 83 8.38 12.36 2.83
C PHE A 83 9.36 13.36 3.47
N SER A 84 10.47 12.87 4.04
CA SER A 84 11.41 13.70 4.80
C SER A 84 12.85 13.29 4.58
N GLU A 85 13.60 14.11 3.83
CA GLU A 85 15.06 13.98 3.72
C GLU A 85 15.78 14.02 5.06
N LYS A 86 15.22 14.75 6.04
CA LYS A 86 15.83 14.84 7.37
C LYS A 86 15.76 13.49 8.08
N LEU A 87 14.61 12.82 8.06
CA LEU A 87 14.46 11.50 8.69
C LEU A 87 15.38 10.45 8.04
N ASP A 88 15.58 10.51 6.73
CA ASP A 88 16.54 9.63 6.03
C ASP A 88 18.00 9.90 6.42
N LYS A 89 18.40 11.18 6.49
CA LYS A 89 19.76 11.58 6.91
C LYS A 89 20.03 11.26 8.37
N ASP A 90 19.05 11.45 9.24
CA ASP A 90 19.13 11.17 10.68
C ASP A 90 18.97 9.67 10.99
N LYS A 91 18.92 8.80 9.98
CA LYS A 91 18.79 7.34 10.10
C LYS A 91 17.65 6.92 11.01
N ALA A 92 16.48 7.53 10.76
CA ALA A 92 15.27 7.21 11.49
C ALA A 92 14.91 5.72 11.36
N VAL A 93 14.32 5.18 12.42
CA VAL A 93 13.69 3.86 12.43
C VAL A 93 12.22 4.00 12.77
N ILE A 94 11.40 3.18 12.12
CA ILE A 94 9.99 3.03 12.43
C ILE A 94 9.88 1.87 13.42
N VAL A 95 9.25 2.12 14.55
CA VAL A 95 8.98 1.13 15.59
C VAL A 95 7.47 1.01 15.73
N VAL A 96 6.94 -0.19 15.56
CA VAL A 96 5.52 -0.49 15.67
C VAL A 96 5.30 -1.61 16.67
N GLU A 97 4.39 -1.40 17.61
CA GLU A 97 3.96 -2.41 18.56
C GLU A 97 2.66 -3.04 18.05
N PRO A 98 2.67 -4.33 17.66
CA PRO A 98 1.45 -5.04 17.27
C PRO A 98 0.46 -5.12 18.44
N LEU A 99 -0.84 -5.04 18.15
CA LEU A 99 -1.89 -5.23 19.15
C LEU A 99 -1.94 -6.67 19.66
N ASP A 100 -1.72 -7.63 18.76
CA ASP A 100 -1.56 -9.04 19.10
C ASP A 100 -0.10 -9.46 18.91
N PRO A 101 0.64 -9.76 20.00
CA PRO A 101 2.04 -10.19 19.90
C PRO A 101 2.23 -11.59 19.34
N GLN A 102 1.16 -12.36 19.08
CA GLN A 102 1.25 -13.66 18.41
C GLN A 102 1.19 -13.55 16.89
N HIS A 103 0.87 -12.38 16.34
CA HIS A 103 0.85 -12.17 14.89
C HIS A 103 2.25 -11.80 14.39
N ASP A 104 2.74 -12.61 13.45
CA ASP A 104 3.97 -12.32 12.72
C ASP A 104 3.66 -11.25 11.65
N CYS A 105 3.84 -9.99 12.02
CA CYS A 105 3.54 -8.85 11.16
C CYS A 105 4.73 -8.49 10.26
N GLN A 106 4.45 -8.18 9.00
CA GLN A 106 5.43 -7.69 8.03
C GLN A 106 4.93 -6.48 7.26
N ILE A 107 5.85 -5.75 6.66
CA ILE A 107 5.51 -4.63 5.77
C ILE A 107 5.17 -5.15 4.39
N LYS A 108 4.00 -4.73 3.90
CA LYS A 108 3.56 -4.91 2.53
C LYS A 108 3.54 -3.56 1.82
N PHE A 109 4.24 -3.49 0.70
CA PHE A 109 4.12 -2.38 -0.24
C PHE A 109 2.95 -2.62 -1.18
N GLN A 110 2.12 -1.61 -1.37
CA GLN A 110 0.98 -1.69 -2.27
C GLN A 110 0.89 -0.44 -3.12
N ILE A 111 0.88 -0.64 -4.43
CA ILE A 111 0.58 0.42 -5.39
C ILE A 111 -0.94 0.49 -5.55
N GLU A 112 -1.49 1.68 -5.40
CA GLU A 112 -2.91 1.96 -5.55
C GLU A 112 -3.16 3.44 -5.84
N SER A 113 -4.40 3.77 -6.18
CA SER A 113 -4.78 5.15 -6.41
C SER A 113 -5.00 5.91 -5.10
N ALA A 114 -4.59 7.17 -5.08
CA ALA A 114 -5.07 8.17 -4.14
C ALA A 114 -6.08 9.08 -4.82
N TYR A 115 -7.13 9.47 -4.09
CA TYR A 115 -8.14 10.45 -4.52
C TYR A 115 -8.94 10.07 -5.79
N PHE A 116 -8.87 8.81 -6.24
CA PHE A 116 -9.68 8.33 -7.35
C PHE A 116 -11.09 7.95 -6.88
N THR A 117 -12.10 8.55 -7.49
CA THR A 117 -13.51 8.44 -7.07
C THR A 117 -14.40 8.20 -8.29
N ASN A 118 -15.70 8.01 -8.09
CA ASN A 118 -16.67 7.82 -9.18
C ASN A 118 -16.65 8.93 -10.24
N THR A 119 -16.30 10.18 -9.87
CA THR A 119 -16.21 11.27 -10.85
C THR A 119 -15.11 11.06 -11.88
N HIS A 120 -14.08 10.30 -11.49
CA HIS A 120 -12.93 9.91 -12.29
C HIS A 120 -13.15 8.57 -13.02
N LEU A 121 -14.27 7.86 -12.80
CA LEU A 121 -14.51 6.55 -13.40
C LEU A 121 -14.92 6.66 -14.88
N THR A 122 -13.96 7.06 -15.71
CA THR A 122 -14.06 7.20 -17.17
C THR A 122 -12.94 6.42 -17.84
N LYS A 123 -13.13 6.04 -19.11
CA LYS A 123 -12.10 5.33 -19.87
C LYS A 123 -10.76 6.07 -19.89
N GLN A 124 -10.75 7.35 -20.25
CA GLN A 124 -9.54 8.18 -20.26
C GLN A 124 -8.82 8.22 -18.92
N ARG A 125 -9.54 8.36 -17.81
CA ARG A 125 -8.91 8.43 -16.48
C ARG A 125 -8.41 7.07 -16.00
N LEU A 126 -9.09 5.98 -16.35
CA LEU A 126 -8.57 4.63 -16.13
C LEU A 126 -7.35 4.33 -17.01
N TYR A 127 -7.31 4.86 -18.23
CA TYR A 127 -6.14 4.81 -19.11
C TYR A 127 -4.94 5.57 -18.52
N GLN A 128 -5.16 6.79 -18.07
CA GLN A 128 -4.12 7.57 -17.38
C GLN A 128 -3.59 6.82 -16.16
N LEU A 129 -4.47 6.34 -15.27
CA LEU A 129 -4.07 5.62 -14.07
C LEU A 129 -3.34 4.31 -14.38
N HIS A 130 -3.74 3.60 -15.44
CA HIS A 130 -3.02 2.44 -15.94
C HIS A 130 -1.56 2.81 -16.28
N HIS A 131 -1.33 3.84 -17.08
CA HIS A 131 0.03 4.29 -17.40
C HIS A 131 0.82 4.78 -16.19
N GLU A 132 0.17 5.52 -15.27
CA GLU A 132 0.81 5.93 -14.03
C GLU A 132 1.26 4.73 -13.19
N PHE A 133 0.46 3.65 -13.12
CA PHE A 133 0.88 2.42 -12.46
C PHE A 133 2.06 1.73 -13.15
N ASP A 134 2.08 1.69 -14.47
CA ASP A 134 3.18 1.09 -15.23
C ASP A 134 4.49 1.86 -15.05
N GLU A 135 4.42 3.20 -15.14
CA GLU A 135 5.56 4.08 -14.89
C GLU A 135 6.05 3.95 -13.45
N LEU A 136 5.13 3.95 -12.48
CA LEU A 136 5.48 3.80 -11.07
C LEU A 136 6.13 2.42 -10.78
N LEU A 137 5.58 1.33 -11.33
CA LEU A 137 6.17 0.00 -11.23
C LEU A 137 7.59 -0.03 -11.81
N SER A 138 7.78 0.57 -12.99
CA SER A 138 9.08 0.69 -13.64
C SER A 138 10.08 1.46 -12.77
N ASP A 139 9.69 2.62 -12.23
CA ASP A 139 10.59 3.46 -11.43
C ASP A 139 10.94 2.82 -10.08
N LEU A 140 9.97 2.15 -9.43
CA LEU A 140 10.19 1.39 -8.20
C LEU A 140 11.12 0.19 -8.41
N SER A 141 11.14 -0.41 -9.61
CA SER A 141 12.06 -1.49 -9.96
C SER A 141 13.50 -1.00 -10.21
N GLY A 142 13.68 0.32 -10.37
CA GLY A 142 14.95 0.97 -10.63
C GLY A 142 15.42 0.86 -12.08
N PHE A 143 16.27 1.82 -12.46
CA PHE A 143 16.80 2.01 -13.82
C PHE A 143 17.48 0.76 -14.44
N PHE A 144 18.04 -0.13 -13.62
CA PHE A 144 18.77 -1.31 -14.10
C PHE A 144 17.85 -2.48 -14.49
N VAL A 145 16.65 -2.58 -13.91
CA VAL A 145 15.66 -3.61 -14.27
C VAL A 145 14.86 -3.15 -15.49
N SER A 146 14.45 -1.88 -15.54
CA SER A 146 13.59 -1.36 -16.60
C SER A 146 14.22 -1.32 -18.01
N LYS A 147 15.55 -1.22 -18.13
CA LYS A 147 16.22 -1.15 -19.45
C LYS A 147 16.80 -2.45 -20.00
N LEU A 148 17.19 -3.39 -19.13
CA LEU A 148 17.85 -4.63 -19.55
C LEU A 148 17.01 -5.89 -19.30
N MET A 149 16.07 -5.82 -18.35
CA MET A 149 15.27 -6.95 -17.89
C MET A 149 13.78 -6.59 -17.75
N SER A 150 13.25 -5.72 -18.62
CA SER A 150 11.84 -5.31 -18.57
C SER A 150 10.87 -6.48 -18.73
N PHE A 151 11.30 -7.58 -19.37
CA PHE A 151 10.53 -8.83 -19.46
C PHE A 151 10.32 -9.53 -18.10
N LEU A 152 11.05 -9.14 -17.05
CA LEU A 152 10.85 -9.63 -15.69
C LEU A 152 9.80 -8.81 -14.92
N LEU A 153 9.41 -7.64 -15.44
CA LEU A 153 8.34 -6.88 -14.83
C LEU A 153 7.00 -7.56 -15.11
N PRO A 154 6.12 -7.64 -14.11
CA PRO A 154 4.78 -8.18 -14.31
C PRO A 154 4.03 -7.40 -15.40
N GLU A 155 3.38 -8.12 -16.31
CA GLU A 155 2.56 -7.48 -17.35
C GLU A 155 1.26 -6.98 -16.74
N GLN A 156 1.01 -5.68 -16.89
CA GLN A 156 -0.22 -5.03 -16.49
C GLN A 156 -1.23 -5.05 -17.63
N LYS A 157 -2.43 -5.60 -17.40
CA LYS A 157 -3.51 -5.67 -18.40
C LYS A 157 -4.55 -4.56 -18.29
N GLY A 158 -4.45 -3.76 -17.23
CA GLY A 158 -5.39 -2.70 -16.92
C GLY A 158 -5.43 -2.45 -15.42
N VAL A 159 -6.61 -2.19 -14.89
CA VAL A 159 -6.79 -1.87 -13.47
C VAL A 159 -7.87 -2.73 -12.81
N LYS A 160 -7.76 -2.88 -11.50
CA LYS A 160 -8.74 -3.53 -10.63
C LYS A 160 -9.33 -2.48 -9.71
N VAL A 161 -10.64 -2.25 -9.83
CA VAL A 161 -11.41 -1.30 -9.01
C VAL A 161 -12.20 -2.08 -7.97
N THR A 162 -12.01 -1.75 -6.71
CA THR A 162 -12.83 -2.23 -5.60
C THR A 162 -13.89 -1.19 -5.27
N PHE A 163 -15.14 -1.63 -5.16
CA PHE A 163 -16.30 -0.82 -4.85
C PHE A 163 -16.82 -1.12 -3.43
N ALA A 164 -17.58 -0.18 -2.84
CA ALA A 164 -18.15 -0.35 -1.51
C ALA A 164 -19.28 -1.41 -1.44
N SER A 165 -19.87 -1.72 -2.59
CA SER A 165 -20.92 -2.73 -2.79
C SER A 165 -20.81 -3.32 -4.20
N GLU A 166 -21.52 -4.40 -4.48
CA GLU A 166 -21.50 -5.02 -5.80
C GLU A 166 -22.02 -4.02 -6.86
N PRO A 167 -21.20 -3.60 -7.83
CA PRO A 167 -21.57 -2.57 -8.78
C PRO A 167 -22.46 -3.15 -9.87
N ASN A 168 -23.45 -2.37 -10.30
CA ASN A 168 -24.29 -2.70 -11.45
C ASN A 168 -23.60 -2.29 -12.76
N LEU A 169 -22.42 -2.85 -13.02
CA LEU A 169 -21.57 -2.45 -14.15
C LEU A 169 -21.45 -3.56 -15.19
N LEU A 170 -21.87 -3.27 -16.42
CA LEU A 170 -21.71 -4.15 -17.58
C LEU A 170 -21.17 -3.33 -18.75
N ALA A 171 -19.93 -3.59 -19.16
CA ALA A 171 -19.29 -2.95 -20.29
C ALA A 171 -18.28 -3.90 -20.96
N PRO A 172 -18.03 -3.78 -22.27
CA PRO A 172 -16.97 -4.54 -22.94
C PRO A 172 -15.61 -4.34 -22.25
N GLY A 173 -14.89 -5.43 -22.00
CA GLY A 173 -13.58 -5.39 -21.33
C GLY A 173 -13.66 -5.21 -19.80
N VAL A 174 -14.86 -5.20 -19.21
CA VAL A 174 -15.05 -5.12 -17.75
C VAL A 174 -15.62 -6.44 -17.23
N THR A 175 -14.95 -7.04 -16.25
CA THR A 175 -15.42 -8.26 -15.57
C THR A 175 -15.49 -8.00 -14.07
N CYS A 176 -16.67 -8.21 -13.48
CA CYS A 176 -16.91 -7.98 -12.06
C CYS A 176 -17.18 -9.30 -11.32
N GLU A 177 -16.55 -9.45 -10.16
CA GLU A 177 -16.83 -10.50 -9.19
C GLU A 177 -17.06 -9.85 -7.82
N LYS A 178 -18.31 -9.89 -7.34
CA LYS A 178 -18.74 -9.19 -6.12
C LYS A 178 -18.40 -7.69 -6.21
N GLN A 179 -17.63 -7.18 -5.25
CA GLN A 179 -17.25 -5.76 -5.15
C GLN A 179 -16.06 -5.38 -6.03
N VAL A 180 -15.46 -6.33 -6.75
CA VAL A 180 -14.21 -6.10 -7.48
C VAL A 180 -14.45 -6.23 -8.97
N CYS A 181 -14.11 -5.20 -9.73
CA CYS A 181 -14.14 -5.24 -11.19
C CYS A 181 -12.74 -5.06 -11.77
N GLN A 182 -12.40 -5.91 -12.74
CA GLN A 182 -11.22 -5.77 -13.59
C GLN A 182 -11.64 -5.04 -14.87
N PHE A 183 -10.92 -3.96 -15.17
CA PHE A 183 -11.06 -3.18 -16.39
C PHE A 183 -9.83 -3.46 -17.24
N LYS A 184 -10.04 -4.12 -18.38
CA LYS A 184 -9.01 -4.22 -19.41
C LYS A 184 -8.87 -2.85 -20.08
N VAL A 185 -7.70 -2.25 -19.97
CA VAL A 185 -7.40 -0.95 -20.57
C VAL A 185 -6.73 -1.18 -21.92
N THR A 186 -7.07 -0.34 -22.90
CA THR A 186 -6.54 -0.41 -24.27
C THR A 186 -6.24 0.99 -24.79
N ASP A 187 -5.32 1.10 -25.76
CA ASP A 187 -4.80 2.38 -26.25
C ASP A 187 -5.87 3.33 -26.82
N ASP A 188 -7.00 2.79 -27.31
CA ASP A 188 -8.12 3.61 -27.80
C ASP A 188 -8.83 4.42 -26.70
N TRP A 189 -8.51 4.18 -25.42
CA TRP A 189 -9.12 4.90 -24.29
C TRP A 189 -8.46 6.25 -23.99
N GLU A 190 -7.27 6.53 -24.53
CA GLU A 190 -6.49 7.76 -24.23
C GLU A 190 -7.32 9.05 -24.34
N ASN A 191 -8.21 9.10 -25.32
CA ASN A 191 -9.06 10.25 -25.60
C ASN A 191 -10.57 9.95 -25.42
N ASP A 192 -10.93 8.77 -24.89
CA ASP A 192 -12.31 8.37 -24.69
C ASP A 192 -12.83 8.81 -23.31
N THR A 193 -13.71 9.80 -23.29
CA THR A 193 -14.27 10.36 -22.05
C THR A 193 -15.52 9.61 -21.55
N ALA A 194 -15.89 8.49 -22.17
CA ALA A 194 -17.06 7.71 -21.77
C ALA A 194 -16.96 7.31 -20.28
N ARG A 195 -18.06 7.54 -19.57
CA ARG A 195 -18.19 7.25 -18.13
C ARG A 195 -18.70 5.84 -17.90
N PHE A 196 -18.17 5.19 -16.87
CA PHE A 196 -18.76 3.98 -16.31
C PHE A 196 -19.72 4.40 -15.20
N ASN A 197 -21.01 4.16 -15.40
CA ASN A 197 -22.02 4.51 -14.40
C ASN A 197 -22.25 3.34 -13.46
N THR A 198 -22.13 3.60 -12.16
CA THR A 198 -22.43 2.65 -11.08
C THR A 198 -22.93 3.43 -9.87
N LEU A 199 -23.83 2.80 -9.11
CA LEU A 199 -24.32 3.36 -7.85
C LEU A 199 -23.39 3.09 -6.67
N SER A 200 -22.40 2.20 -6.85
CA SER A 200 -21.45 1.87 -5.80
C SER A 200 -20.25 2.80 -5.82
N GLU A 201 -19.79 3.24 -4.64
CA GLU A 201 -18.64 4.12 -4.50
C GLU A 201 -17.34 3.37 -4.77
N VAL A 202 -16.41 4.03 -5.47
CA VAL A 202 -15.03 3.52 -5.64
C VAL A 202 -14.31 3.62 -4.30
N VAL A 203 -13.76 2.50 -3.83
CA VAL A 203 -12.99 2.41 -2.58
C VAL A 203 -11.49 2.47 -2.84
N THR A 204 -11.01 1.68 -3.80
CA THR A 204 -9.59 1.68 -4.20
C THR A 204 -9.45 1.23 -5.65
N VAL A 205 -8.41 1.70 -6.33
CA VAL A 205 -8.00 1.20 -7.63
C VAL A 205 -6.56 0.71 -7.53
N THR A 206 -6.29 -0.47 -8.05
CA THR A 206 -4.98 -1.13 -8.01
C THR A 206 -4.60 -1.60 -9.42
N PRO A 207 -3.31 -1.80 -9.71
CA PRO A 207 -2.89 -2.38 -10.98
C PRO A 207 -3.44 -3.81 -11.13
N TRP A 208 -3.89 -4.16 -12.34
CA TRP A 208 -4.24 -5.54 -12.68
C TRP A 208 -3.07 -6.21 -13.38
N ILE A 209 -2.28 -6.93 -12.59
CA ILE A 209 -1.16 -7.75 -13.04
C ILE A 209 -1.67 -9.16 -13.38
N GLU A 210 -1.34 -9.67 -14.56
CA GLU A 210 -1.57 -11.08 -14.88
C GLU A 210 -0.52 -11.97 -14.19
N LYS A 211 -0.96 -13.15 -13.74
CA LYS A 211 -0.09 -14.15 -13.08
C LYS A 211 0.69 -14.97 -14.08
#